data_AF-A0A968V1G3-F1
#
_entry.id   AF-A0A968V1G3-F1
#
_cell.length_a   1.000
_cell.length_b   1.000
_cell.length_c   1.000
_cell.angle_alpha   90.00
_cell.angle_beta   90.00
_cell.angle_gamma   90.00
#
_symmetry.space_group_name_H-M   'P 1'
#
loop_
_entity.id
_entity.type
_entity.pdbx_description
1 polymer ?
#
loop_
_entity_poly.entity_id
_entity_poly.type
_entity_poly.pdbx_seq_one_letter_code
_entity_poly.pdbx_strand_id
1 'polypeptide(L)'
;METGLLTKEEILKLCELAINNKVNYVKNSTGFHAEGASVATVEFLRANLPSTIKIKAAGGIRTADFARQLLEAGADRLGSSTCLKLL
;
A
#
# COMPACT_ATOMS: atom_id res chain seq x y z
N MET A 1 3.92 7.41 -0.90
CA MET A 1 5.22 6.86 -1.33
C MET A 1 5.33 6.91 -2.83
N GLU A 2 4.30 6.48 -3.56
CA GLU A 2 4.34 6.30 -5.02
C GLU A 2 5.35 5.21 -5.41
N THR A 3 5.15 4.02 -4.85
CA THR A 3 6.07 2.89 -4.90
C THR A 3 6.40 2.42 -6.32
N GLY A 4 5.50 2.62 -7.29
CA GLY A 4 5.74 2.24 -8.68
C GLY A 4 6.75 3.11 -9.43
N LEU A 5 7.24 4.20 -8.79
CA LEU A 5 8.31 5.04 -9.34
C LEU A 5 9.62 4.90 -8.58
N LEU A 6 9.68 4.02 -7.57
CA LEU A 6 10.79 3.91 -6.64
C LEU A 6 11.45 2.55 -6.76
N THR A 7 12.76 2.54 -6.61
CA THR A 7 13.55 1.34 -6.38
C THR A 7 13.23 0.73 -5.00
N LYS A 8 13.58 -0.55 -4.80
CA LYS A 8 13.37 -1.20 -3.49
C LYS A 8 14.17 -0.50 -2.40
N GLU A 9 15.37 -0.04 -2.71
CA GLU A 9 16.27 0.68 -1.82
C GLU A 9 15.65 2.01 -1.36
N GLU A 10 15.03 2.75 -2.28
CA GLU A 10 14.31 4.00 -1.95
C GLU A 10 13.07 3.73 -1.09
N ILE A 11 12.31 2.66 -1.37
CA ILE A 11 11.16 2.27 -0.56
C ILE A 11 11.60 1.88 0.86
N LEU A 12 12.70 1.15 1.01
CA LEU A 12 13.26 0.82 2.33
C LEU A 12 13.63 2.09 3.08
N LYS A 13 14.27 3.06 2.41
CA LYS A 13 14.61 4.33 3.04
C LYS A 13 13.37 5.10 3.51
N LEU A 14 12.29 5.09 2.72
CA LEU A 14 11.03 5.69 3.12
C LEU A 14 10.38 4.94 4.30
N CYS A 15 10.52 3.62 4.38
CA CYS A 15 10.04 2.84 5.53
C CYS A 15 10.79 3.23 6.81
N GLU A 16 12.11 3.36 6.77
CA GLU A 16 12.91 3.86 7.91
C GLU A 16 12.46 5.26 8.35
N LEU A 17 12.25 6.17 7.39
CA LEU A 17 11.78 7.52 7.69
C LEU A 17 10.38 7.50 8.30
N ALA A 18 9.47 6.66 7.80
CA ALA A 18 8.13 6.48 8.35
C ALA A 18 8.19 6.00 9.81
N ILE A 19 9.07 5.04 10.11
CA ILE A 19 9.30 4.52 11.46
C ILE A 19 9.81 5.61 12.39
N ASN A 20 10.88 6.31 11.98
CA ASN A 20 11.51 7.35 12.80
C ASN A 20 10.56 8.52 13.10
N ASN A 21 9.67 8.84 12.15
CA ASN A 21 8.68 9.91 12.30
C ASN A 21 7.35 9.44 12.90
N LYS A 22 7.22 8.15 13.24
CA LYS A 22 6.02 7.57 13.87
C LYS A 22 4.73 7.87 13.10
N VAL A 23 4.79 7.81 11.77
CA VAL A 23 3.61 8.08 10.94
C VAL A 23 2.52 7.03 11.19
N ASN A 24 1.25 7.41 11.14
CA ASN A 24 0.17 6.44 11.37
C ASN A 24 -0.08 5.54 10.16
N TYR A 25 0.13 6.07 8.95
CA TYR A 25 -0.13 5.39 7.70
C TYR A 25 0.96 5.64 6.68
N VAL A 26 1.21 4.62 5.87
CA VAL A 26 1.84 4.74 4.56
C VAL A 26 0.82 4.44 3.48
N LYS A 27 1.00 5.05 2.30
CA LYS A 27 0.15 4.83 1.13
C LYS A 27 1.04 4.51 -0.07
N ASN A 28 0.74 3.41 -0.76
CA ASN A 28 1.56 2.89 -1.87
C ASN A 28 1.51 3.82 -3.10
N SER A 29 0.33 4.19 -3.62
CA SER A 29 0.18 4.92 -4.89
C SER A 29 -0.87 6.02 -4.84
N THR A 30 -0.65 7.15 -5.54
CA THR A 30 -1.65 8.21 -5.69
C THR A 30 -2.83 7.81 -6.57
N GLY A 31 -2.61 6.93 -7.54
CA GLY A 31 -3.57 6.54 -8.58
C GLY A 31 -3.48 7.34 -9.89
N PHE A 32 -2.51 8.25 -10.03
CA PHE A 32 -2.28 9.02 -11.26
C PHE A 32 -1.17 8.44 -12.16
N HIS A 33 -0.27 7.61 -11.60
CA HIS A 33 0.74 6.88 -12.36
C HIS A 33 0.24 5.49 -12.77
N ALA A 34 0.89 4.88 -13.76
CA ALA A 34 0.44 3.62 -14.37
C ALA A 34 0.40 2.45 -13.38
N GLU A 35 1.33 2.41 -12.41
CA GLU A 35 1.40 1.37 -11.40
C GLU A 35 0.61 1.75 -10.14
N GLY A 36 -0.42 0.95 -9.82
CA GLY A 36 -1.30 1.13 -8.67
C GLY A 36 -0.97 0.22 -7.48
N ALA A 37 -2.00 -0.36 -6.88
CA ALA A 37 -1.83 -1.39 -5.85
C ALA A 37 -1.33 -2.70 -6.47
N SER A 38 -0.45 -3.39 -5.75
CA SER A 38 -0.05 -4.76 -6.02
C SER A 38 0.10 -5.52 -4.70
N VAL A 39 -0.17 -6.82 -4.71
CA VAL A 39 0.02 -7.71 -3.55
C VAL A 39 1.48 -7.68 -3.09
N ALA A 40 2.41 -7.87 -4.02
CA ALA A 40 3.85 -7.88 -3.73
C ALA A 40 4.34 -6.57 -3.08
N THR A 41 3.83 -5.41 -3.51
CA THR A 41 4.17 -4.13 -2.88
C THR A 41 3.64 -4.06 -1.45
N VAL A 42 2.42 -4.52 -1.19
CA VAL A 42 1.83 -4.51 0.15
C VAL A 42 2.60 -5.46 1.07
N GLU A 43 2.90 -6.68 0.63
CA GLU A 43 3.71 -7.65 1.38
C GLU A 43 5.09 -7.07 1.71
N PHE A 44 5.74 -6.45 0.72
CA PHE A 44 7.04 -5.83 0.91
C PHE A 44 7.00 -4.69 1.93
N LEU A 45 5.99 -3.82 1.87
CA LEU A 45 5.79 -2.77 2.87
C LEU A 45 5.51 -3.38 4.25
N ARG A 46 4.69 -4.43 4.32
CA ARG A 46 4.32 -5.06 5.58
C ARG A 46 5.52 -5.71 6.28
N ALA A 47 6.40 -6.34 5.51
CA ALA A 47 7.64 -6.95 6.00
C ALA A 47 8.65 -5.93 6.54
N ASN A 48 8.61 -4.68 6.06
CA ASN A 48 9.60 -3.65 6.40
C ASN A 48 9.06 -2.53 7.32
N LEU A 49 7.81 -2.64 7.77
CA LEU A 49 7.19 -1.70 8.69
C LEU A 49 6.71 -2.43 9.95
N PRO A 50 6.76 -1.80 11.13
CA PRO A 50 6.14 -2.36 12.33
C PRO A 50 4.60 -2.33 12.20
N SER A 51 3.92 -3.24 12.90
CA SER A 51 2.44 -3.33 12.90
C SER A 51 1.73 -2.06 13.39
N THR A 52 2.45 -1.18 14.10
CA THR A 52 1.95 0.14 14.54
C THR A 52 1.76 1.12 13.37
N ILE A 53 2.46 0.93 12.26
CA ILE A 53 2.30 1.72 11.04
C ILE A 53 1.40 0.95 10.08
N LYS A 54 0.27 1.58 9.74
CA LYS A 54 -0.76 0.99 8.90
C LYS A 54 -0.50 1.21 7.42
N ILE A 55 -0.93 0.28 6.58
CA ILE A 55 -0.75 0.34 5.13
C ILE A 55 -2.09 0.62 4.46
N LYS A 56 -2.14 1.67 3.65
CA LYS A 56 -3.25 1.95 2.73
C LYS A 56 -2.86 1.54 1.30
N ALA A 57 -3.46 0.47 0.80
CA ALA A 57 -3.36 0.07 -0.60
C ALA A 57 -4.35 0.90 -1.44
N ALA A 58 -3.89 1.50 -2.54
CA ALA A 58 -4.68 2.34 -3.43
C ALA A 58 -4.18 2.25 -4.88
N GLY A 59 -5.09 2.50 -5.82
CA GLY A 59 -4.83 2.48 -7.27
C GLY A 59 -5.25 1.14 -7.90
N GLY A 60 -6.19 1.19 -8.86
CA GLY A 60 -6.57 0.01 -9.65
C GLY A 60 -7.43 -1.06 -8.96
N ILE A 61 -7.87 -0.85 -7.71
CA ILE A 61 -8.64 -1.85 -6.95
C ILE A 61 -10.10 -1.88 -7.41
N ARG A 62 -10.45 -2.82 -8.30
CA ARG A 62 -11.76 -2.87 -8.99
C ARG A 62 -12.62 -4.09 -8.69
N THR A 63 -12.07 -5.14 -8.07
CA THR A 63 -12.79 -6.38 -7.76
C THR A 63 -12.66 -6.73 -6.28
N ALA A 64 -13.71 -7.37 -5.73
CA ALA A 64 -13.72 -7.81 -4.35
C ALA A 64 -12.57 -8.80 -4.05
N ASP A 65 -12.26 -9.70 -4.99
CA ASP A 65 -11.17 -10.66 -4.81
C ASP A 65 -9.81 -9.99 -4.70
N PHE A 66 -9.52 -9.01 -5.56
CA PHE A 66 -8.27 -8.27 -5.47
C PHE A 66 -8.20 -7.42 -4.19
N ALA A 67 -9.33 -6.85 -3.77
CA ALA A 67 -9.44 -6.19 -2.47
C ALA A 67 -9.10 -7.14 -1.31
N ARG A 68 -9.62 -8.38 -1.31
CA ARG A 68 -9.30 -9.38 -0.28
C ARG A 68 -7.82 -9.77 -0.29
N GLN A 69 -7.25 -10.02 -1.46
CA GLN A 69 -5.81 -10.34 -1.59
C GLN A 69 -4.93 -9.24 -0.99
N LEU A 70 -5.27 -7.97 -1.19
CA LEU A 70 -4.51 -6.85 -0.61
C LEU A 70 -4.65 -6.78 0.92
N LEU A 71 -5.82 -7.11 1.47
CA LEU A 71 -6.01 -7.18 2.92
C LEU A 71 -5.21 -8.34 3.53
N GLU A 72 -5.25 -9.52 2.89
CA GLU A 72 -4.48 -10.71 3.29
C GLU A 72 -2.97 -10.46 3.23
N ALA A 73 -2.50 -9.70 2.23
CA ALA A 73 -1.12 -9.25 2.10
C ALA A 73 -0.65 -8.30 3.23
N GLY A 74 -1.57 -7.76 4.03
CA GLY A 74 -1.28 -6.90 5.17
C GLY A 74 -1.66 -5.43 4.99
N ALA A 75 -2.54 -5.09 4.04
CA ALA A 75 -3.13 -3.75 3.98
C ALA A 75 -4.18 -3.58 5.09
N ASP A 76 -4.14 -2.45 5.79
CA ASP A 76 -5.12 -2.06 6.81
C ASP A 76 -6.29 -1.25 6.24
N ARG A 77 -6.12 -0.71 5.04
CA ARG A 77 -7.12 0.12 4.37
C ARG A 77 -6.99 0.02 2.86
N LEU A 78 -8.14 0.06 2.18
CA LEU A 78 -8.21 0.15 0.73
C LEU A 78 -8.65 1.54 0.28
N GLY A 79 -8.05 2.07 -0.77
CA GLY A 79 -8.45 3.27 -1.48
C GLY A 79 -8.94 2.92 -2.87
N SER A 80 -10.27 2.88 -3.05
CA SER A 80 -10.91 2.59 -4.33
C SER A 80 -12.06 3.57 -4.59
N SER A 81 -12.14 4.09 -5.82
CA SER A 81 -13.28 4.88 -6.30
C SER A 81 -14.49 4.02 -6.67
N THR A 82 -14.31 2.69 -6.78
CA THR A 82 -15.37 1.74 -7.11
C THR A 82 -15.77 0.90 -5.88
N CYS A 83 -15.69 1.47 -4.68
CA CYS A 83 -15.89 0.75 -3.41
C CYS A 83 -17.22 -0.01 -3.34
N LEU A 84 -18.31 0.54 -3.90
CA LEU A 84 -19.62 -0.13 -3.94
C LEU A 84 -19.62 -1.46 -4.68
N LYS A 85 -18.67 -1.69 -5.61
CA LYS A 85 -18.52 -2.95 -6.35
C LYS A 85 -17.69 -4.00 -5.58
N LEU A 86 -17.17 -3.63 -4.40
CA LEU A 86 -16.32 -4.48 -3.57
C LEU A 86 -17.05 -5.09 -2.37
N LEU A 87 -18.28 -4.60 -2.10
CA LEU A 87 -19.21 -5.11 -1.08
C LEU A 87 -19.96 -6.33 -1.63
#